data_AF-A0A9D4TFQ0-F1
#
_entry.id   AF-A0A9D4TFQ0-F1
#
_cell.length_a   1.000
_cell.length_b   1.000
_cell.length_c   1.000
_cell.angle_alpha   90.00
_cell.angle_beta   90.00
_cell.angle_gamma   90.00
#
_symmetry.space_group_name_H-M   'P 1'
#
loop_
_entity.id
_entity.type
_entity.pdbx_description
1 polymer ?
#
loop_
_entity_poly.entity_id
_entity_poly.type
_entity_poly.pdbx_seq_one_letter_code
_entity_poly.pdbx_strand_id
1 'polypeptide(L)'
;MGRARTRQPGRYLLRIFTCIGLLLIVGTLRQGTVLELPNQVRDLIAQAGSPGSGGDATGGSHSISDAQQCPVRVPGYAVGSIALIHIPKTAGTYLHTALRSLMPQTGVGRWCTWGNGPEFDMPPVFSTCAVGNPGPDHQQLFEATKRSFLTNCSGFTSHQDVAYFDAVGVDYSRTLTITALRHPVERVISAYYYSLRVDAPFLAGYKPANETDFSGLVRFVDDNPIDSNNLMTQVMAGARHCNWPGTPPLPPEDQHLALAKQNLARICVIVLSEFMDESLVRLAKAANWGSRRVLRLAAELEAHYTTAMNQTLVNSTPKPKIPLEVRQAIERNNQLDMQLYEFGLQLFMHRSLLSYT
;
A
#
# COMPACT_ATOMS: atom_id res chain seq x y z
N MET A 1 41.15 27.34 10.30
CA MET A 1 40.99 27.08 8.85
C MET A 1 40.24 25.77 8.67
N GLY A 2 38.90 25.82 8.60
CA GLY A 2 38.05 24.63 8.43
C GLY A 2 37.75 24.39 6.95
N ARG A 3 38.12 23.22 6.42
CA ARG A 3 37.79 22.82 5.04
C ARG A 3 36.31 22.41 4.97
N ALA A 4 35.52 23.21 4.26
CA ALA A 4 34.18 22.84 3.83
C ALA A 4 34.26 21.65 2.85
N ARG A 5 33.66 20.52 3.21
CA ARG A 5 33.45 19.39 2.28
C ARG A 5 32.23 19.69 1.42
N THR A 6 32.47 19.97 0.15
CA THR A 6 31.45 20.01 -0.90
C THR A 6 30.90 18.60 -1.13
N ARG A 7 29.61 18.40 -0.89
CA ARG A 7 28.90 17.15 -1.22
C ARG A 7 28.68 17.08 -2.73
N GLN A 8 29.21 16.06 -3.40
CA GLN A 8 28.95 15.78 -4.81
C GLN A 8 27.56 15.15 -5.01
N PRO A 9 26.77 15.59 -6.01
CA PRO A 9 25.50 14.97 -6.39
C PRO A 9 25.78 13.79 -7.34
N GLY A 10 26.21 12.65 -6.80
CA GLY A 10 26.70 11.51 -7.61
C GLY A 10 25.88 10.22 -7.58
N ARG A 11 24.70 10.17 -6.93
CA ARG A 11 24.01 8.88 -6.67
C ARG A 11 22.68 8.63 -7.41
N TYR A 12 22.16 9.60 -8.17
CA TYR A 12 20.89 9.42 -8.88
C TYR A 12 21.02 8.73 -10.25
N LEU A 13 22.14 8.92 -10.95
CA LEU A 13 22.33 8.33 -12.29
C LEU A 13 22.51 6.81 -12.28
N LEU A 14 23.02 6.22 -11.20
CA LEU A 14 23.34 4.79 -11.15
C LEU A 14 22.10 3.89 -10.96
N ARG A 15 20.97 4.42 -10.47
CA ARG A 15 19.72 3.64 -10.31
C ARG A 15 18.89 3.55 -11.59
N ILE A 16 18.98 4.57 -12.47
CA ILE A 16 18.31 4.56 -13.77
C ILE A 16 18.86 3.41 -14.65
N PHE A 17 20.16 3.12 -14.55
CA PHE A 17 20.78 2.01 -15.29
C PHE A 17 20.33 0.62 -14.83
N THR A 18 19.86 0.42 -13.60
CA THR A 18 19.37 -0.89 -13.14
C THR A 18 17.96 -1.20 -13.66
N CYS A 19 17.09 -0.18 -13.77
CA CYS A 19 15.80 -0.32 -14.45
C CYS A 19 15.98 -0.51 -15.97
N ILE A 20 16.94 0.19 -16.58
CA ILE A 20 17.30 -0.04 -17.98
C ILE A 20 17.96 -1.42 -18.17
N GLY A 21 18.72 -1.92 -17.19
CA GLY A 21 19.29 -3.27 -17.20
C GLY A 21 18.23 -4.37 -17.15
N LEU A 22 17.14 -4.18 -16.38
CA LEU A 22 15.99 -5.08 -16.40
C LEU A 22 15.21 -5.00 -17.74
N LEU A 23 15.17 -3.82 -18.36
CA LEU A 23 14.63 -3.63 -19.72
C LEU A 23 15.54 -4.20 -20.83
N LEU A 24 16.86 -4.22 -20.63
CA LEU A 24 17.84 -4.70 -21.61
C LEU A 24 18.12 -6.21 -21.52
N ILE A 25 17.93 -6.85 -20.36
CA ILE A 25 17.93 -8.32 -20.26
C ILE A 25 16.65 -8.91 -20.92
N VAL A 26 15.60 -8.10 -21.06
CA VAL A 26 14.44 -8.40 -21.92
C VAL A 26 14.69 -7.97 -23.38
N GLY A 27 15.71 -7.15 -23.64
CA GLY A 27 16.01 -6.51 -24.92
C GLY A 27 16.95 -7.27 -25.88
N THR A 28 17.38 -8.49 -25.55
CA THR A 28 18.03 -9.38 -26.54
C THR A 28 17.05 -10.34 -27.23
N LEU A 29 15.74 -10.16 -27.02
CA LEU A 29 14.71 -10.73 -27.86
C LEU A 29 14.42 -9.79 -29.04
N ARG A 30 14.52 -10.38 -30.24
CA ARG A 30 14.34 -9.80 -31.57
C ARG A 30 13.34 -8.64 -31.67
N GLN A 31 13.70 -7.68 -32.53
CA GLN A 31 12.84 -6.66 -33.12
C GLN A 31 11.40 -7.19 -33.36
N GLY A 32 10.40 -6.55 -32.77
CA GLY A 32 9.02 -6.57 -33.28
C GLY A 32 7.90 -7.05 -32.36
N THR A 33 8.17 -7.60 -31.17
CA THR A 33 7.07 -7.96 -30.24
C THR A 33 6.77 -6.81 -29.30
N VAL A 34 5.62 -6.17 -29.51
CA VAL A 34 4.93 -5.40 -28.47
C VAL A 34 4.82 -6.32 -27.25
N LEU A 35 5.23 -5.84 -26.07
CA LEU A 35 4.97 -6.52 -24.80
C LEU A 35 3.45 -6.62 -24.63
N GLU A 36 2.86 -7.70 -25.15
CA GLU A 36 1.48 -8.01 -24.88
C GLU A 36 1.36 -8.34 -23.40
N LEU A 37 0.48 -7.61 -22.71
CA LEU A 37 0.08 -7.99 -21.37
C LEU A 37 -0.40 -9.43 -21.40
N PRO A 38 -0.06 -10.26 -20.41
CA PRO A 38 -0.71 -11.55 -20.25
C PRO A 38 -2.23 -11.35 -20.32
N ASN A 39 -2.94 -12.14 -21.13
CA ASN A 39 -4.39 -12.01 -21.32
C ASN A 39 -5.14 -11.92 -19.98
N GLN A 40 -4.64 -12.63 -18.96
CA GLN A 40 -5.11 -12.60 -17.59
C GLN A 40 -5.21 -11.19 -16.96
N VAL A 41 -4.24 -10.29 -17.23
CA VAL A 41 -4.26 -8.92 -16.71
C VAL A 41 -5.33 -8.10 -17.42
N ARG A 42 -5.43 -8.23 -18.75
CA ARG A 42 -6.47 -7.55 -19.54
C ARG A 42 -7.86 -8.00 -19.11
N ASP A 43 -8.06 -9.31 -18.95
CA ASP A 43 -9.33 -9.89 -18.53
C ASP A 43 -9.72 -9.45 -17.13
N LEU A 44 -8.78 -9.41 -16.19
CA LEU A 44 -9.04 -8.94 -14.82
C LEU A 44 -9.32 -7.44 -14.76
N ILE A 45 -8.63 -6.62 -15.56
CA ILE A 45 -8.93 -5.20 -15.63
C ILE A 45 -10.33 -4.98 -16.23
N ALA A 46 -10.70 -5.74 -17.27
CA ALA A 46 -12.03 -5.70 -17.85
C ALA A 46 -13.12 -6.14 -16.84
N GLN A 47 -12.85 -7.17 -16.02
CA GLN A 47 -13.78 -7.67 -15.01
C GLN A 47 -13.92 -6.75 -13.78
N ALA A 48 -12.84 -6.08 -13.37
CA ALA A 48 -12.84 -5.19 -12.20
C ALA A 48 -13.70 -3.93 -12.38
N GLY A 49 -14.07 -3.58 -13.63
CA GLY A 49 -14.90 -2.41 -13.95
C GLY A 49 -16.40 -2.61 -13.77
N SER A 50 -16.90 -3.84 -13.64
CA SER A 50 -18.34 -4.10 -13.47
C SER A 50 -18.67 -4.26 -11.98
N PRO A 51 -19.23 -3.22 -11.30
CA PRO A 51 -19.79 -3.43 -9.98
C PRO A 51 -20.94 -4.44 -10.11
N GLY A 52 -20.96 -5.45 -9.24
CA GLY A 52 -21.96 -6.50 -9.23
C GLY A 52 -23.36 -5.94 -8.99
N SER A 53 -24.03 -5.48 -10.04
CA SER A 53 -25.47 -5.37 -10.10
C SER A 53 -26.00 -6.75 -10.44
N GLY A 54 -26.45 -7.48 -9.42
CA GLY A 54 -27.30 -8.65 -9.64
C GLY A 54 -28.61 -8.17 -10.29
N GLY A 55 -28.76 -8.39 -11.59
CA GLY A 55 -29.98 -8.04 -12.32
C GLY A 55 -29.78 -7.98 -13.83
N ASP A 56 -30.39 -8.93 -14.52
CA ASP A 56 -30.68 -9.03 -15.96
C ASP A 56 -29.52 -9.10 -16.97
N ALA A 57 -29.37 -10.31 -17.51
CA ALA A 57 -28.63 -10.64 -18.71
C ALA A 57 -29.27 -10.02 -19.96
N THR A 58 -28.83 -8.82 -20.33
CA THR A 58 -28.90 -8.37 -21.74
C THR A 58 -27.52 -7.90 -22.19
N GLY A 59 -26.99 -8.60 -23.18
CA GLY A 59 -25.61 -8.50 -23.64
C GLY A 59 -25.32 -7.18 -24.35
N GLY A 60 -24.67 -6.26 -23.65
CA GLY A 60 -23.91 -5.16 -24.23
C GLY A 60 -22.46 -5.28 -23.78
N SER A 61 -21.56 -5.61 -24.71
CA SER A 61 -20.11 -5.57 -24.48
C SER A 61 -19.66 -4.11 -24.36
N HIS A 62 -19.86 -3.52 -23.19
CA HIS A 62 -19.21 -2.28 -22.83
C HIS A 62 -17.78 -2.62 -22.42
N SER A 63 -16.85 -2.46 -23.37
CA SER A 63 -15.43 -2.29 -23.06
C SER A 63 -15.30 -1.08 -22.14
N ILE A 64 -15.25 -1.34 -20.84
CA ILE A 64 -14.87 -0.33 -19.86
C ILE A 64 -13.41 -0.04 -20.17
N SER A 65 -13.17 1.06 -20.87
CA SER A 65 -11.82 1.55 -21.13
C SER A 65 -11.09 1.64 -19.79
N ASP A 66 -9.81 1.25 -19.76
CA ASP A 66 -8.86 1.39 -18.64
C ASP A 66 -8.79 2.81 -18.01
N ALA A 67 -9.54 3.77 -18.55
CA ALA A 67 -9.38 5.21 -18.43
C ALA A 67 -9.87 5.86 -17.13
N GLN A 68 -10.63 5.20 -16.25
CA GLN A 68 -11.13 5.87 -15.03
C GLN A 68 -10.99 5.04 -13.74
N GLN A 69 -9.82 4.43 -13.54
CA GLN A 69 -9.41 3.89 -12.23
C GLN A 69 -9.17 4.99 -11.18
N CYS A 70 -9.05 6.24 -11.62
CA CYS A 70 -8.84 7.40 -10.77
C CYS A 70 -9.99 8.40 -10.94
N PRO A 71 -10.31 9.17 -9.90
CA PRO A 71 -11.34 10.18 -9.99
C PRO A 71 -11.04 11.20 -11.10
N VAL A 72 -12.10 11.65 -11.77
CA VAL A 72 -12.01 12.64 -12.85
C VAL A 72 -11.37 13.90 -12.31
N ARG A 73 -10.33 14.36 -13.00
CA ARG A 73 -9.62 15.59 -12.62
C ARG A 73 -10.37 16.79 -13.18
N VAL A 74 -10.69 17.73 -12.30
CA VAL A 74 -11.13 19.06 -12.71
C VAL A 74 -9.90 19.98 -12.65
N PRO A 75 -9.44 20.55 -13.78
CA PRO A 75 -8.30 21.45 -13.80
C PRO A 75 -8.45 22.58 -12.77
N GLY A 76 -7.40 22.81 -11.97
CA GLY A 76 -7.41 23.81 -10.91
C GLY A 76 -7.99 23.36 -9.56
N TYR A 77 -8.60 22.17 -9.49
CA TYR A 77 -9.11 21.62 -8.24
C TYR A 77 -8.26 20.43 -7.76
N ALA A 78 -8.05 20.35 -6.45
CA ALA A 78 -7.46 19.18 -5.82
C ALA A 78 -8.49 18.06 -5.74
N VAL A 79 -8.02 16.81 -5.59
CA VAL A 79 -8.90 15.66 -5.30
C VAL A 79 -9.75 15.94 -4.06
N GLY A 80 -11.05 15.66 -4.15
CA GLY A 80 -12.02 15.97 -3.09
C GLY A 80 -11.85 15.09 -1.86
N SER A 81 -11.37 13.86 -2.03
CA SER A 81 -11.09 12.92 -0.94
C SER A 81 -9.92 11.98 -1.26
N ILE A 82 -9.26 11.49 -0.21
CA ILE A 82 -8.15 10.55 -0.24
C ILE A 82 -8.40 9.45 0.79
N ALA A 83 -8.21 8.19 0.38
CA ALA A 83 -8.28 7.05 1.29
C ALA A 83 -7.05 6.15 1.08
N LEU A 84 -6.25 5.97 2.13
CA LEU A 84 -5.06 5.12 2.12
C LEU A 84 -5.32 3.80 2.85
N ILE A 85 -5.37 2.71 2.08
CA ILE A 85 -5.37 1.34 2.62
C ILE A 85 -3.94 1.01 3.04
N HIS A 86 -3.64 1.17 4.33
CA HIS A 86 -2.29 1.05 4.86
C HIS A 86 -1.99 -0.39 5.29
N ILE A 87 -1.39 -1.16 4.39
CA ILE A 87 -0.84 -2.47 4.74
C ILE A 87 0.40 -2.29 5.62
N PRO A 88 0.49 -2.94 6.80
CA PRO A 88 1.66 -2.83 7.65
C PRO A 88 2.98 -3.09 6.90
N LYS A 89 3.94 -2.20 7.13
CA LYS A 89 5.34 -2.29 6.66
C LYS A 89 5.56 -2.11 5.15
N THR A 90 4.62 -1.47 4.47
CA THR A 90 4.75 -1.07 3.05
C THR A 90 4.97 0.44 2.88
N ALA A 91 5.71 1.06 3.82
CA ALA A 91 5.98 2.50 3.88
C ALA A 91 4.76 3.41 4.15
N GLY A 92 3.66 2.88 4.68
CA GLY A 92 2.46 3.70 4.91
C GLY A 92 2.59 4.77 5.99
N THR A 93 3.48 4.65 6.99
CA THR A 93 3.78 5.78 7.89
C THR A 93 4.34 6.99 7.13
N TYR A 94 5.24 6.73 6.19
CA TYR A 94 5.83 7.78 5.35
C TYR A 94 4.77 8.42 4.45
N LEU A 95 3.97 7.60 3.77
CA LEU A 95 2.88 8.08 2.90
C LEU A 95 1.83 8.85 3.69
N HIS A 96 1.42 8.36 4.86
CA HIS A 96 0.50 9.03 5.75
C HIS A 96 1.01 10.43 6.11
N THR A 97 2.27 10.55 6.57
CA THR A 97 2.87 11.85 6.89
C THR A 97 2.90 12.78 5.68
N ALA A 98 3.29 12.27 4.50
CA ALA A 98 3.31 13.05 3.27
C ALA A 98 1.91 13.53 2.86
N LEU A 99 0.91 12.65 2.85
CA LEU A 99 -0.48 12.99 2.51
C LEU A 99 -1.05 14.03 3.48
N ARG A 100 -0.82 13.84 4.79
CA ARG A 100 -1.20 14.82 5.81
C ARG A 100 -0.61 16.19 5.52
N SER A 101 0.66 16.29 5.12
CA SER A 101 1.31 17.57 4.77
C SER A 101 0.88 18.15 3.41
N LEU A 102 0.40 17.32 2.48
CA LEU A 102 -0.04 17.76 1.15
C LEU A 102 -1.47 18.27 1.13
N MET A 103 -2.32 17.75 2.02
CA MET A 103 -3.72 18.16 2.19
C MET A 103 -3.86 19.41 3.08
N PRO A 104 -5.00 20.12 2.99
CA PRO A 104 -5.35 21.18 3.94
C PRO A 104 -5.21 20.71 5.39
N GLN A 105 -4.71 21.59 6.27
CA GLN A 105 -4.62 21.29 7.70
C GLN A 105 -5.93 21.61 8.46
N THR A 106 -6.76 22.48 7.90
CA THR A 106 -8.01 22.96 8.48
C THR A 106 -9.09 23.06 7.40
N GLY A 107 -10.36 23.16 7.82
CA GLY A 107 -11.51 23.30 6.93
C GLY A 107 -11.87 22.00 6.18
N VAL A 108 -12.69 22.16 5.14
CA VAL A 108 -13.16 21.07 4.27
C VAL A 108 -11.98 20.52 3.46
N GLY A 109 -11.91 19.20 3.30
CA GLY A 109 -10.83 18.57 2.54
C GLY A 109 -9.58 18.26 3.35
N ARG A 110 -9.56 18.52 4.67
CA ARG A 110 -8.39 18.24 5.52
C ARG A 110 -8.18 16.76 5.78
N TRP A 111 -6.97 16.42 6.22
CA TRP A 111 -6.66 15.09 6.75
C TRP A 111 -7.35 14.88 8.12
N CYS A 112 -7.95 13.72 8.32
CA CYS A 112 -8.63 13.36 9.55
C CYS A 112 -7.59 13.08 10.66
N THR A 113 -7.84 13.58 11.87
CA THR A 113 -6.94 13.42 13.02
C THR A 113 -7.33 12.23 13.88
N TRP A 114 -6.34 11.48 14.40
CA TRP A 114 -6.59 10.47 15.44
C TRP A 114 -6.11 10.96 16.79
N GLY A 115 -6.85 10.58 17.82
CA GLY A 115 -6.45 10.77 19.20
C GLY A 115 -7.59 10.51 20.16
N ASN A 116 -7.31 10.70 21.44
CA ASN A 116 -8.32 10.57 22.49
C ASN A 116 -8.91 11.95 22.77
N GLY A 117 -10.23 12.09 22.64
CA GLY A 117 -10.92 13.33 22.98
C GLY A 117 -11.82 13.85 21.85
N PRO A 118 -12.66 14.85 22.15
CA PRO A 118 -13.62 15.42 21.20
C PRO A 118 -12.98 16.25 20.07
N GLU A 119 -11.71 16.62 20.20
CA GLU A 119 -10.96 17.39 19.20
C GLU A 119 -10.43 16.54 18.03
N PHE A 120 -10.51 15.21 18.16
CA PHE A 120 -10.06 14.26 17.14
C PHE A 120 -11.23 13.72 16.32
N ASP A 121 -11.00 13.51 15.03
CA ASP A 121 -12.04 12.99 14.13
C ASP A 121 -12.30 11.50 14.34
N MET A 122 -11.28 10.76 14.80
CA MET A 122 -11.29 9.31 14.95
C MET A 122 -10.53 8.87 16.20
N PRO A 123 -10.95 7.78 16.86
CA PRO A 123 -10.20 7.20 17.97
C PRO A 123 -8.90 6.54 17.48
N PRO A 124 -7.89 6.35 18.35
CA PRO A 124 -6.59 5.77 18.01
C PRO A 124 -6.68 4.23 18.02
N VAL A 125 -7.46 3.65 17.11
CA VAL A 125 -7.54 2.19 16.97
C VAL A 125 -6.68 1.77 15.77
N PHE A 126 -5.52 1.21 16.06
CA PHE A 126 -4.52 0.82 15.05
C PHE A 126 -4.46 -0.68 14.76
N SER A 127 -5.13 -1.50 15.57
CA SER A 127 -5.18 -2.95 15.37
C SER A 127 -6.28 -3.34 14.38
N THR A 128 -6.03 -4.36 13.59
CA THR A 128 -7.09 -5.05 12.85
C THR A 128 -8.05 -5.69 13.83
N CYS A 129 -9.31 -5.87 13.45
CA CYS A 129 -10.22 -6.61 14.31
C CYS A 129 -9.68 -8.04 14.56
N ALA A 130 -10.12 -8.64 15.67
CA ALA A 130 -10.03 -10.08 15.85
C ALA A 130 -11.20 -10.75 15.12
N VAL A 131 -11.06 -12.04 14.82
CA VAL A 131 -12.05 -12.84 14.07
C VAL A 131 -13.47 -12.60 14.55
N GLY A 132 -14.38 -12.24 13.63
CA GLY A 132 -15.81 -12.11 13.86
C GLY A 132 -16.32 -10.67 13.79
N ASN A 133 -17.27 -10.35 14.68
CA ASN A 133 -17.85 -9.02 14.73
C ASN A 133 -16.86 -8.03 15.36
N PRO A 134 -16.76 -6.78 14.84
CA PRO A 134 -15.90 -5.78 15.44
C PRO A 134 -16.28 -5.57 16.90
N GLY A 135 -15.27 -5.55 17.78
CA GLY A 135 -15.46 -5.18 19.18
C GLY A 135 -15.92 -3.72 19.33
N PRO A 136 -16.29 -3.28 20.54
CA PRO A 136 -16.80 -1.93 20.77
C PRO A 136 -15.87 -0.82 20.24
N ASP A 137 -14.55 -0.97 20.43
CA ASP A 137 -13.56 0.01 19.98
C ASP A 137 -13.48 0.09 18.44
N HIS A 138 -13.53 -1.05 17.76
CA HIS A 138 -13.55 -1.12 16.30
C HIS A 138 -14.86 -0.57 15.73
N GLN A 139 -15.99 -0.82 16.40
CA GLN A 139 -17.27 -0.24 16.01
C GLN A 139 -17.25 1.28 16.19
N GLN A 140 -16.70 1.78 17.29
CA GLN A 140 -16.53 3.21 17.53
C GLN A 140 -15.65 3.86 16.45
N LEU A 141 -14.52 3.21 16.09
CA LEU A 141 -13.67 3.66 14.99
C LEU A 141 -14.46 3.70 13.67
N PHE A 142 -15.20 2.64 13.35
CA PHE A 142 -16.00 2.55 12.13
C PHE A 142 -17.02 3.69 12.04
N GLU A 143 -17.84 3.91 13.07
CA GLU A 143 -18.85 4.96 13.08
C GLU A 143 -18.24 6.36 13.03
N ALA A 144 -17.14 6.58 13.76
CA ALA A 144 -16.41 7.84 13.72
C ALA A 144 -15.84 8.12 12.33
N THR A 145 -15.25 7.11 11.69
CA THR A 145 -14.67 7.25 10.34
C THR A 145 -15.74 7.50 9.30
N LYS A 146 -16.83 6.71 9.31
CA LYS A 146 -17.97 6.87 8.40
C LYS A 146 -18.58 8.27 8.50
N ARG A 147 -18.76 8.78 9.73
CA ARG A 147 -19.24 10.14 9.95
C ARG A 147 -18.24 11.18 9.45
N SER A 148 -17.02 11.15 9.97
CA SER A 148 -16.02 12.20 9.76
C SER A 148 -15.54 12.28 8.32
N PHE A 149 -15.31 11.16 7.64
CA PHE A 149 -14.82 11.13 6.26
C PHE A 149 -15.84 11.67 5.25
N LEU A 150 -17.14 11.55 5.55
CA LEU A 150 -18.20 12.05 4.66
C LEU A 150 -18.55 13.52 4.93
N THR A 151 -18.23 14.07 6.11
CA THR A 151 -18.70 15.41 6.51
C THR A 151 -17.63 16.38 6.98
N ASN A 152 -16.60 15.93 7.70
CA ASN A 152 -15.71 16.80 8.49
C ASN A 152 -14.29 16.90 7.92
N CYS A 153 -13.79 15.81 7.37
CA CYS A 153 -12.46 15.66 6.79
C CYS A 153 -12.58 14.83 5.51
N SER A 154 -11.53 14.78 4.70
CA SER A 154 -11.58 14.08 3.42
C SER A 154 -10.32 13.28 3.14
N GLY A 155 -9.46 13.06 4.13
CA GLY A 155 -8.27 12.24 4.01
C GLY A 155 -8.12 11.32 5.20
N PHE A 156 -8.13 10.00 5.01
CA PHE A 156 -7.83 9.08 6.11
C PHE A 156 -6.95 7.92 5.66
N THR A 157 -6.36 7.24 6.64
CA THR A 157 -5.64 5.99 6.47
C THR A 157 -6.08 5.01 7.53
N SER A 158 -6.00 3.72 7.22
CA SER A 158 -6.35 2.69 8.18
C SER A 158 -5.58 1.41 7.89
N HIS A 159 -5.26 0.67 8.96
CA HIS A 159 -4.73 -0.69 8.88
C HIS A 159 -5.81 -1.76 8.64
N GLN A 160 -7.08 -1.36 8.55
CA GLN A 160 -8.17 -2.28 8.18
C GLN A 160 -8.08 -2.69 6.70
N ASP A 161 -8.80 -3.76 6.36
CA ASP A 161 -8.87 -4.32 5.02
C ASP A 161 -9.77 -3.54 4.07
N VAL A 162 -9.76 -3.90 2.78
CA VAL A 162 -10.57 -3.20 1.78
C VAL A 162 -12.06 -3.24 2.08
N ALA A 163 -12.55 -4.30 2.74
CA ALA A 163 -13.94 -4.41 3.17
C ALA A 163 -14.32 -3.29 4.15
N TYR A 164 -13.42 -2.87 5.05
CA TYR A 164 -13.64 -1.70 5.89
C TYR A 164 -13.86 -0.42 5.08
N PHE A 165 -13.07 -0.19 4.03
CA PHE A 165 -13.19 0.99 3.18
C PHE A 165 -14.51 0.97 2.41
N ASP A 166 -14.94 -0.20 1.95
CA ASP A 166 -16.25 -0.39 1.34
C ASP A 166 -17.38 -0.11 2.35
N ALA A 167 -17.28 -0.61 3.58
CA ALA A 167 -18.26 -0.40 4.66
C ALA A 167 -18.39 1.08 5.08
N VAL A 168 -17.27 1.80 5.11
CA VAL A 168 -17.22 3.25 5.39
C VAL A 168 -17.91 4.05 4.28
N GLY A 169 -18.05 3.47 3.08
CA GLY A 169 -18.67 4.11 1.93
C GLY A 169 -17.68 4.88 1.06
N VAL A 170 -16.43 4.40 0.96
CA VAL A 170 -15.45 4.98 0.04
C VAL A 170 -15.91 4.75 -1.41
N ASP A 171 -16.25 5.84 -2.08
CA ASP A 171 -16.53 5.85 -3.51
C ASP A 171 -15.21 5.92 -4.30
N TYR A 172 -14.80 4.79 -4.89
CA TYR A 172 -13.56 4.66 -5.67
C TYR A 172 -13.54 5.52 -6.95
N SER A 173 -14.71 5.94 -7.45
CA SER A 173 -14.81 6.81 -8.63
C SER A 173 -14.61 8.30 -8.28
N ARG A 174 -14.73 8.65 -7.00
CA ARG A 174 -14.62 10.04 -6.50
C ARG A 174 -13.47 10.26 -5.54
N THR A 175 -12.99 9.19 -4.92
CA THR A 175 -11.92 9.21 -3.92
C THR A 175 -10.60 8.78 -4.55
N LEU A 176 -9.54 9.52 -4.28
CA LEU A 176 -8.20 9.08 -4.60
C LEU A 176 -7.80 7.93 -3.66
N THR A 177 -8.04 6.70 -4.11
CA THR A 177 -7.68 5.50 -3.35
C THR A 177 -6.22 5.14 -3.57
N ILE A 178 -5.53 4.84 -2.47
CA ILE A 178 -4.10 4.56 -2.45
C ILE A 178 -3.90 3.28 -1.66
N THR A 179 -3.02 2.42 -2.17
CA THR A 179 -2.41 1.37 -1.36
C THR A 179 -0.92 1.31 -1.65
N ALA A 180 -0.17 0.76 -0.71
CA ALA A 180 1.25 0.56 -0.86
C ALA A 180 1.60 -0.92 -0.71
N LEU A 181 2.37 -1.44 -1.65
CA LEU A 181 2.91 -2.78 -1.65
C LEU A 181 4.42 -2.74 -1.43
N ARG A 182 4.96 -3.90 -1.04
CA ARG A 182 6.38 -4.15 -0.86
C ARG A 182 6.64 -5.61 -1.18
N HIS A 183 7.83 -5.93 -1.65
CA HIS A 183 8.21 -7.32 -1.86
C HIS A 183 7.87 -8.16 -0.60
N PRO A 184 7.10 -9.26 -0.72
CA PRO A 184 6.53 -9.95 0.44
C PRO A 184 7.56 -10.38 1.48
N VAL A 185 8.68 -10.95 1.03
CA VAL A 185 9.79 -11.34 1.91
C VAL A 185 10.35 -10.14 2.68
N GLU A 186 10.55 -8.99 2.02
CA GLU A 186 11.09 -7.79 2.66
C GLU A 186 10.09 -7.15 3.64
N ARG A 187 8.78 -7.27 3.36
CA ARG A 187 7.70 -6.86 4.25
C ARG A 187 7.72 -7.67 5.54
N VAL A 188 7.77 -9.01 5.45
CA VAL A 188 7.79 -9.91 6.62
C VAL A 188 9.03 -9.66 7.48
N ILE A 189 10.21 -9.60 6.86
CA ILE A 189 11.46 -9.28 7.58
C ILE A 189 11.31 -7.91 8.26
N SER A 190 10.73 -6.92 7.58
CA SER A 190 10.50 -5.60 8.18
C SER A 190 9.51 -5.62 9.34
N ALA A 191 8.48 -6.48 9.30
CA ALA A 191 7.51 -6.64 10.37
C ALA A 191 8.16 -7.25 11.61
N TYR A 192 8.86 -8.36 11.45
CA TYR A 192 9.56 -9.05 12.54
C TYR A 192 10.52 -8.12 13.30
N TYR A 193 11.47 -7.49 12.60
CA TYR A 193 12.44 -6.63 13.27
C TYR A 193 11.82 -5.34 13.82
N TYR A 194 10.75 -4.82 13.20
CA TYR A 194 10.02 -3.69 13.79
C TYR A 194 9.35 -4.10 15.10
N SER A 195 8.69 -5.25 15.13
CA SER A 195 8.05 -5.79 16.32
C SER A 195 9.06 -6.06 17.44
N LEU A 196 10.27 -6.53 17.12
CA LEU A 196 11.36 -6.64 18.10
C LEU A 196 11.78 -5.28 18.64
N ARG A 197 11.92 -4.28 17.77
CA ARG A 197 12.35 -2.92 18.14
C ARG A 197 11.36 -2.23 19.07
N VAL A 198 10.06 -2.47 18.90
CA VAL A 198 9.01 -1.90 19.77
C VAL A 198 8.66 -2.80 20.96
N ASP A 199 9.45 -3.85 21.18
CA ASP A 199 9.25 -4.86 22.24
C ASP A 199 7.81 -5.39 22.30
N ALA A 200 7.28 -5.76 21.13
CA ALA A 200 5.90 -6.25 21.02
C ALA A 200 5.71 -7.49 21.90
N PRO A 201 4.72 -7.52 22.82
CA PRO A 201 4.59 -8.60 23.81
C PRO A 201 4.48 -10.01 23.21
N PHE A 202 3.82 -10.13 22.05
CA PHE A 202 3.67 -11.41 21.36
C PHE A 202 5.01 -11.97 20.83
N LEU A 203 6.09 -11.17 20.81
CA LEU A 203 7.42 -11.60 20.37
C LEU A 203 8.33 -12.16 21.47
N ALA A 204 7.88 -12.27 22.73
CA ALA A 204 8.72 -12.72 23.84
C ALA A 204 9.47 -14.04 23.54
N GLY A 205 8.82 -14.97 22.81
CA GLY A 205 9.39 -16.26 22.42
C GLY A 205 10.15 -16.30 21.08
N TYR A 206 10.33 -15.16 20.42
CA TYR A 206 10.88 -15.06 19.06
C TYR A 206 12.16 -14.24 19.00
N LYS A 207 12.70 -13.78 20.14
CA LYS A 207 13.93 -12.96 20.17
C LYS A 207 15.12 -13.81 19.72
N PRO A 208 15.97 -13.32 18.79
CA PRO A 208 17.14 -14.06 18.36
C PRO A 208 18.21 -14.08 19.46
N ALA A 209 18.94 -15.18 19.60
CA ALA A 209 20.04 -15.28 20.56
C ALA A 209 21.25 -14.42 20.17
N ASN A 210 21.46 -14.18 18.87
CA ASN A 210 22.51 -13.34 18.32
C ASN A 210 22.16 -12.89 16.87
N GLU A 211 23.01 -12.09 16.23
CA GLU A 211 22.75 -11.54 14.88
C GLU A 211 22.68 -12.58 13.75
N THR A 212 23.17 -13.80 13.99
CA THR A 212 23.14 -14.92 13.03
C THR A 212 22.07 -15.96 13.34
N ASP A 213 21.33 -15.78 14.44
CA ASP A 213 20.21 -16.65 14.81
C ASP A 213 18.92 -16.16 14.15
N PHE A 214 18.46 -16.94 13.17
CA PHE A 214 17.22 -16.69 12.44
C PHE A 214 16.06 -17.59 12.88
N SER A 215 16.24 -18.42 13.92
CA SER A 215 15.20 -19.34 14.40
C SER A 215 13.93 -18.59 14.83
N GLY A 216 14.09 -17.44 15.50
CA GLY A 216 12.98 -16.57 15.88
C GLY A 216 12.21 -15.98 14.70
N LEU A 217 12.91 -15.64 13.60
CA LEU A 217 12.28 -15.14 12.37
C LEU A 217 11.50 -16.24 11.64
N VAL A 218 12.08 -17.45 11.56
CA VAL A 218 11.39 -18.61 10.96
C VAL A 218 10.14 -18.94 11.77
N ARG A 219 10.27 -19.04 13.10
CA ARG A 219 9.12 -19.26 13.98
C ARG A 219 8.07 -18.17 13.87
N PHE A 220 8.46 -16.89 13.73
CA PHE A 220 7.50 -15.81 13.54
C PHE A 220 6.63 -15.99 12.28
N VAL A 221 7.20 -16.57 11.23
CA VAL A 221 6.47 -16.87 9.99
C VAL A 221 5.55 -18.08 10.20
N ASP A 222 6.04 -19.12 10.85
CA ASP A 222 5.30 -20.37 11.05
C ASP A 222 4.17 -20.24 12.10
N ASP A 223 4.43 -19.53 13.20
CA ASP A 223 3.55 -19.46 14.37
C ASP A 223 2.54 -18.27 14.30
N ASN A 224 2.75 -17.27 13.44
CA ASN A 224 1.89 -16.07 13.35
C ASN A 224 1.28 -15.83 11.96
N PRO A 225 0.47 -16.75 11.43
CA PRO A 225 -0.03 -16.68 10.05
C PRO A 225 -0.89 -15.45 9.78
N ILE A 226 -1.54 -14.88 10.80
CA ILE A 226 -2.40 -13.72 10.66
C ILE A 226 -1.60 -12.49 10.22
N ASP A 227 -0.50 -12.15 10.90
CA ASP A 227 0.23 -10.90 10.61
C ASP A 227 1.47 -11.11 9.72
N SER A 228 1.95 -12.34 9.60
CA SER A 228 3.14 -12.68 8.83
C SER A 228 2.83 -13.26 7.45
N ASN A 229 1.75 -14.03 7.27
CA ASN A 229 1.54 -14.81 6.04
C ASN A 229 0.45 -14.22 5.16
N ASN A 230 0.77 -13.94 3.89
CA ASN A 230 -0.18 -13.46 2.89
C ASN A 230 -0.97 -12.21 3.32
N LEU A 231 -0.37 -11.34 4.16
CA LEU A 231 -1.07 -10.19 4.75
C LEU A 231 -1.56 -9.20 3.68
N MET A 232 -0.77 -8.95 2.62
CA MET A 232 -1.21 -8.03 1.55
C MET A 232 -2.46 -8.59 0.85
N THR A 233 -2.49 -9.89 0.61
CA THR A 233 -3.62 -10.61 0.03
C THR A 233 -4.83 -10.57 0.95
N GLN A 234 -4.67 -10.86 2.24
CA GLN A 234 -5.77 -10.78 3.20
C GLN A 234 -6.38 -9.36 3.24
N VAL A 235 -5.53 -8.32 3.33
CA VAL A 235 -5.98 -6.92 3.36
C VAL A 235 -6.71 -6.54 2.06
N MET A 236 -6.16 -6.91 0.91
CA MET A 236 -6.76 -6.56 -0.38
C MET A 236 -7.96 -7.44 -0.74
N ALA A 237 -8.10 -8.63 -0.19
CA ALA A 237 -9.26 -9.49 -0.39
C ALA A 237 -10.47 -9.08 0.49
N GLY A 238 -10.25 -8.24 1.53
CA GLY A 238 -11.27 -8.00 2.55
C GLY A 238 -11.39 -9.19 3.51
N ALA A 239 -10.26 -9.86 3.76
CA ALA A 239 -10.19 -11.12 4.46
C ALA A 239 -9.49 -11.04 5.82
N ARG A 240 -9.43 -9.86 6.46
CA ARG A 240 -8.85 -9.69 7.81
C ARG A 240 -9.80 -10.12 8.94
N HIS A 241 -10.75 -10.99 8.62
CA HIS A 241 -11.71 -11.61 9.53
C HIS A 241 -12.67 -10.65 10.26
N CYS A 242 -12.91 -9.46 9.72
CA CYS A 242 -13.85 -8.48 10.27
C CYS A 242 -15.19 -8.52 9.53
N ASN A 243 -16.28 -8.77 10.27
CA ASN A 243 -17.62 -8.64 9.71
C ASN A 243 -18.06 -7.16 9.76
N TRP A 244 -17.56 -6.34 8.83
CA TRP A 244 -17.93 -4.93 8.79
C TRP A 244 -19.39 -4.73 8.38
N PRO A 245 -20.11 -3.77 8.99
CA PRO A 245 -21.50 -3.52 8.65
C PRO A 245 -21.71 -3.23 7.16
N GLY A 246 -22.64 -3.96 6.53
CA GLY A 246 -23.00 -3.77 5.12
C GLY A 246 -22.03 -4.39 4.10
N THR A 247 -21.05 -5.19 4.55
CA THR A 247 -20.13 -5.91 3.65
C THR A 247 -20.55 -7.38 3.49
N PRO A 248 -20.18 -8.02 2.35
CA PRO A 248 -20.32 -9.46 2.20
C PRO A 248 -19.60 -10.23 3.32
N PRO A 249 -20.01 -11.47 3.61
CA PRO A 249 -19.28 -12.32 4.55
C PRO A 249 -17.85 -12.56 4.07
N LEU A 250 -16.98 -12.94 5.02
CA LEU A 250 -15.59 -13.30 4.74
C LEU A 250 -15.50 -14.28 3.56
N PRO A 251 -14.73 -13.96 2.50
CA PRO A 251 -14.60 -14.85 1.37
C PRO A 251 -13.86 -16.15 1.76
N PRO A 252 -14.20 -17.29 1.12
CA PRO A 252 -13.42 -18.52 1.22
C PRO A 252 -11.94 -18.31 0.86
N GLU A 253 -11.04 -19.02 1.53
CA GLU A 253 -9.58 -18.85 1.39
C GLU A 253 -9.08 -19.04 -0.05
N ASP A 254 -9.65 -20.00 -0.78
CA ASP A 254 -9.33 -20.28 -2.18
C ASP A 254 -9.69 -19.13 -3.14
N GLN A 255 -10.51 -18.17 -2.69
CA GLN A 255 -10.89 -16.98 -3.46
C GLN A 255 -10.07 -15.73 -3.12
N HIS A 256 -9.26 -15.76 -2.05
CA HIS A 256 -8.59 -14.56 -1.54
C HIS A 256 -7.71 -13.89 -2.59
N LEU A 257 -6.90 -14.65 -3.33
CA LEU A 257 -6.01 -14.08 -4.35
C LEU A 257 -6.77 -13.43 -5.51
N ALA A 258 -7.84 -14.08 -6.00
CA ALA A 258 -8.64 -13.54 -7.09
C ALA A 258 -9.31 -12.21 -6.70
N LEU A 259 -9.93 -12.18 -5.52
CA LEU A 259 -10.55 -10.98 -4.97
C LEU A 259 -9.52 -9.89 -4.69
N ALA A 260 -8.35 -10.23 -4.13
CA ALA A 260 -7.28 -9.27 -3.91
C ALA A 260 -6.79 -8.63 -5.22
N LYS A 261 -6.64 -9.40 -6.29
CA LYS A 261 -6.26 -8.88 -7.62
C LYS A 261 -7.35 -7.96 -8.19
N GLN A 262 -8.62 -8.36 -8.12
CA GLN A 262 -9.75 -7.53 -8.55
C GLN A 262 -9.79 -6.20 -7.76
N ASN A 263 -9.66 -6.28 -6.43
CA ASN A 263 -9.66 -5.12 -5.56
C ASN A 263 -8.44 -4.23 -5.77
N LEU A 264 -7.27 -4.79 -6.07
CA LEU A 264 -6.08 -4.00 -6.38
C LEU A 264 -6.23 -3.27 -7.73
N ALA A 265 -6.89 -3.88 -8.71
CA ALA A 265 -7.14 -3.27 -10.02
C ALA A 265 -8.03 -2.01 -9.94
N ARG A 266 -8.96 -1.93 -8.97
CA ARG A 266 -9.78 -0.72 -8.72
C ARG A 266 -9.07 0.37 -7.92
N ILE A 267 -7.89 0.13 -7.35
CA ILE A 267 -7.14 1.17 -6.63
C ILE A 267 -6.55 2.16 -7.63
N CYS A 268 -6.76 3.46 -7.42
CA CYS A 268 -6.24 4.49 -8.31
C CYS A 268 -4.70 4.52 -8.32
N VAL A 269 -4.07 4.63 -7.13
CA VAL A 269 -2.60 4.69 -7.01
C VAL A 269 -2.06 3.50 -6.23
N ILE A 270 -1.23 2.70 -6.88
CA ILE A 270 -0.43 1.65 -6.24
C ILE A 270 0.97 2.22 -6.05
N VAL A 271 1.41 2.31 -4.79
CA VAL A 271 2.77 2.68 -4.42
C VAL A 271 3.59 1.40 -4.24
N LEU A 272 4.74 1.31 -4.89
CA LEU A 272 5.69 0.23 -4.65
C LEU A 272 6.85 0.77 -3.83
N SER A 273 7.13 0.13 -2.69
CA SER A 273 8.21 0.56 -1.79
C SER A 273 9.58 0.62 -2.48
N GLU A 274 9.81 -0.26 -3.45
CA GLU A 274 11.04 -0.36 -4.23
C GLU A 274 11.16 0.73 -5.33
N PHE A 275 10.04 1.37 -5.69
CA PHE A 275 9.93 2.39 -6.74
C PHE A 275 9.26 3.65 -6.18
N MET A 276 9.71 4.10 -5.00
CA MET A 276 9.05 5.16 -4.24
C MET A 276 9.01 6.49 -5.01
N ASP A 277 10.10 6.90 -5.65
CA ASP A 277 10.15 8.19 -6.37
C ASP A 277 9.15 8.20 -7.54
N GLU A 278 9.13 7.13 -8.33
CA GLU A 278 8.19 6.94 -9.43
C GLU A 278 6.73 6.86 -8.92
N SER A 279 6.52 6.17 -7.81
CA SER A 279 5.21 6.07 -7.15
C SER A 279 4.71 7.43 -6.67
N LEU A 280 5.58 8.28 -6.15
CA LEU A 280 5.23 9.62 -5.70
C LEU A 280 4.94 10.57 -6.86
N VAL A 281 5.64 10.43 -7.99
CA VAL A 281 5.31 11.18 -9.21
C VAL A 281 3.91 10.81 -9.71
N ARG A 282 3.56 9.52 -9.68
CA ARG A 282 2.21 9.03 -10.03
C ARG A 282 1.15 9.58 -9.10
N LEU A 283 1.40 9.51 -7.79
CA LEU A 283 0.52 10.07 -6.78
C LEU A 283 0.29 11.56 -7.04
N ALA A 284 1.37 12.32 -7.27
CA ALA A 284 1.28 13.74 -7.57
C ALA A 284 0.41 13.99 -8.82
N LYS A 285 0.65 13.24 -9.90
CA LYS A 285 -0.15 13.33 -11.13
C LYS A 285 -1.63 13.02 -10.82
N ALA A 286 -1.93 11.91 -10.15
CA ALA A 286 -3.29 11.48 -9.80
C ALA A 286 -4.04 12.51 -8.94
N ALA A 287 -3.34 13.13 -7.99
CA ALA A 287 -3.90 14.13 -7.09
C ALA A 287 -3.92 15.56 -7.67
N ASN A 288 -3.43 15.76 -8.90
CA ASN A 288 -3.21 17.07 -9.51
C ASN A 288 -2.28 17.98 -8.67
N TRP A 289 -1.29 17.38 -8.02
CA TRP A 289 -0.23 18.09 -7.31
C TRP A 289 1.01 18.26 -8.20
N GLY A 290 1.72 19.38 -8.03
CA GLY A 290 3.01 19.56 -8.71
C GLY A 290 4.04 18.53 -8.23
N SER A 291 4.55 17.67 -9.12
CA SER A 291 5.48 16.60 -8.75
C SER A 291 6.73 17.10 -8.03
N ARG A 292 7.25 18.28 -8.38
CA ARG A 292 8.37 18.92 -7.65
C ARG A 292 8.06 19.18 -6.18
N ARG A 293 6.83 19.60 -5.86
CA ARG A 293 6.39 19.83 -4.48
C ARG A 293 6.38 18.52 -3.70
N VAL A 294 5.82 17.47 -4.30
CA VAL A 294 5.73 16.13 -3.68
C VAL A 294 7.12 15.53 -3.44
N LEU A 295 8.00 15.56 -4.45
CA LEU A 295 9.37 15.04 -4.33
C LEU A 295 10.24 15.86 -3.36
N ARG A 296 10.02 17.18 -3.26
CA ARG A 296 10.71 18.00 -2.26
C ARG A 296 10.29 17.62 -0.84
N LEU A 297 8.98 17.52 -0.60
CA LEU A 297 8.45 17.08 0.69
C LEU A 297 8.97 15.69 1.07
N ALA A 298 9.01 14.78 0.10
CA ALA A 298 9.60 13.45 0.27
C ALA A 298 11.05 13.49 0.79
N ALA A 299 11.90 14.29 0.14
CA ALA A 299 13.28 14.49 0.55
C ALA A 299 13.41 15.17 1.92
N GLU A 300 12.54 16.13 2.24
CA GLU A 300 12.48 16.79 3.54
C GLU A 300 12.11 15.80 4.66
N LEU A 301 11.12 14.94 4.44
CA LEU A 301 10.77 13.87 5.36
C LEU A 301 11.96 12.91 5.54
N GLU A 302 12.58 12.45 4.46
CA GLU A 302 13.77 11.60 4.53
C GLU A 302 14.89 12.21 5.37
N ALA A 303 15.19 13.49 5.16
CA ALA A 303 16.19 14.22 5.93
C ALA A 303 15.81 14.37 7.41
N HIS A 304 14.54 14.64 7.71
CA HIS A 304 14.03 14.78 9.07
C HIS A 304 14.19 13.49 9.86
N TYR A 305 13.72 12.36 9.33
CA TYR A 305 13.85 11.07 10.00
C TYR A 305 15.32 10.64 10.15
N THR A 306 16.16 10.91 9.15
CA THR A 306 17.61 10.63 9.24
C THR A 306 18.26 11.38 10.39
N THR A 307 17.88 12.64 10.60
CA THR A 307 18.43 13.48 11.66
C THR A 307 17.84 13.12 13.04
N ALA A 308 16.51 12.97 13.13
CA ALA A 308 15.82 12.76 14.40
C ALA A 308 16.06 11.36 14.98
N MET A 309 16.17 10.34 14.13
CA MET A 309 16.31 8.94 14.56
C MET A 309 17.75 8.40 14.41
N ASN A 310 18.69 9.23 13.93
CA ASN A 310 20.03 8.80 13.52
C ASN A 310 19.99 7.59 12.56
N GLN A 311 18.92 7.49 11.74
CA GLN A 311 18.60 6.34 10.91
C GLN A 311 17.97 6.79 9.60
N THR A 312 18.50 6.34 8.46
CA THR A 312 17.89 6.58 7.15
C THR A 312 16.52 5.88 7.04
N LEU A 313 15.50 6.60 6.57
CA LEU A 313 14.10 6.12 6.45
C LEU A 313 13.97 4.82 5.65
N VAL A 314 14.78 4.68 4.60
CA VAL A 314 14.83 3.53 3.69
C VAL A 314 15.28 2.24 4.41
N ASN A 315 15.85 2.35 5.62
CA ASN A 315 16.37 1.23 6.40
C ASN A 315 16.17 1.43 7.92
N SER A 316 14.98 1.90 8.32
CA SER A 316 14.62 2.23 9.71
C SER A 316 14.69 1.07 10.71
N THR A 317 15.11 -0.13 10.29
CA THR A 317 15.51 -1.20 11.20
C THR A 317 16.73 -1.87 10.59
N PRO A 318 17.92 -1.74 11.20
CA PRO A 318 19.10 -2.50 10.78
C PRO A 318 18.72 -3.98 10.76
N LYS A 319 18.90 -4.63 9.62
CA LYS A 319 18.62 -6.04 9.43
C LYS A 319 19.95 -6.75 9.15
N PRO A 320 20.28 -7.83 9.85
CA PRO A 320 21.39 -8.68 9.44
C PRO A 320 21.13 -9.23 8.03
N LYS A 321 22.19 -9.68 7.37
CA LYS A 321 22.07 -10.34 6.07
C LYS A 321 21.34 -11.68 6.28
N ILE A 322 20.10 -11.75 5.82
CA ILE A 322 19.26 -12.95 5.96
C ILE A 322 19.72 -14.03 4.95
N PRO A 323 20.02 -15.26 5.40
CA PRO A 323 20.38 -16.38 4.53
C PRO A 323 19.27 -16.74 3.54
N LEU A 324 19.66 -17.36 2.42
CA LEU A 324 18.74 -17.68 1.33
C LEU A 324 17.66 -18.65 1.78
N GLU A 325 18.01 -19.66 2.57
CA GLU A 325 17.11 -20.69 3.09
C GLU A 325 16.00 -20.10 3.96
N VAL A 326 16.32 -19.08 4.76
CA VAL A 326 15.34 -18.35 5.58
C VAL A 326 14.41 -17.52 4.70
N ARG A 327 14.95 -16.84 3.67
CA ARG A 327 14.14 -16.09 2.71
C ARG A 327 13.16 -17.00 1.95
N GLN A 328 13.62 -18.18 1.55
CA GLN A 328 12.78 -19.19 0.89
C GLN A 328 11.68 -19.72 1.81
N ALA A 329 11.96 -19.88 3.12
CA ALA A 329 10.92 -20.24 4.09
C ALA A 329 9.84 -19.17 4.21
N ILE A 330 10.23 -17.89 4.24
CA ILE A 330 9.29 -16.76 4.23
C ILE A 330 8.45 -16.76 2.95
N GLU A 331 9.10 -16.94 1.79
CA GLU A 331 8.45 -16.97 0.48
C GLU A 331 7.39 -18.08 0.38
N ARG A 332 7.71 -19.30 0.84
CA ARG A 332 6.76 -20.44 0.86
C ARG A 332 5.49 -20.12 1.65
N ASN A 333 5.62 -19.44 2.77
CA ASN A 333 4.48 -19.03 3.60
C ASN A 333 3.74 -17.78 3.06
N ASN A 334 4.27 -17.13 2.03
CA ASN A 334 3.74 -15.88 1.45
C ASN A 334 3.47 -15.98 -0.05
N GLN A 335 3.16 -17.17 -0.57
CA GLN A 335 2.98 -17.41 -2.01
C GLN A 335 1.85 -16.57 -2.64
N LEU A 336 0.76 -16.30 -1.92
CA LEU A 336 -0.32 -15.47 -2.45
C LEU A 336 0.13 -14.01 -2.54
N ASP A 337 0.85 -13.53 -1.53
CA ASP A 337 1.45 -12.18 -1.55
C ASP A 337 2.49 -12.04 -2.68
N MET A 338 3.25 -13.08 -3.00
CA MET A 338 4.17 -13.09 -4.14
C MET A 338 3.40 -12.88 -5.46
N GLN A 339 2.33 -13.63 -5.67
CA GLN A 339 1.50 -13.53 -6.87
C GLN A 339 0.74 -12.18 -6.94
N LEU A 340 0.28 -11.66 -5.81
CA LEU A 340 -0.37 -10.35 -5.75
C LEU A 340 0.63 -9.21 -6.01
N TYR A 341 1.84 -9.29 -5.47
CA TYR A 341 2.89 -8.30 -5.69
C TYR A 341 3.31 -8.25 -7.16
N GLU A 342 3.50 -9.41 -7.80
CA GLU A 342 3.80 -9.47 -9.23
C GLU A 342 2.69 -8.83 -10.07
N PHE A 343 1.43 -9.15 -9.76
CA PHE A 343 0.28 -8.51 -10.42
C PHE A 343 0.25 -6.98 -10.19
N GLY A 344 0.52 -6.52 -8.97
CA GLY A 344 0.63 -5.10 -8.64
C GLY A 344 1.76 -4.39 -9.40
N LEU A 345 2.90 -5.05 -9.59
CA LEU A 345 4.00 -4.56 -10.42
C LEU A 345 3.60 -4.45 -11.89
N GLN A 346 2.90 -5.45 -12.43
CA GLN A 346 2.38 -5.41 -13.81
C GLN A 346 1.41 -4.23 -13.99
N LEU A 347 0.47 -4.02 -13.07
CA LEU A 347 -0.42 -2.85 -13.08
C LEU A 347 0.36 -1.53 -13.01
N PHE A 348 1.35 -1.44 -12.13
CA PHE A 348 2.18 -0.26 -11.97
C PHE A 348 2.93 0.09 -13.27
N MET A 349 3.55 -0.90 -13.91
CA MET A 349 4.28 -0.73 -15.16
C MET A 349 3.35 -0.38 -16.32
N HIS A 350 2.22 -1.07 -16.45
CA HIS A 350 1.25 -0.81 -17.50
C HIS A 350 0.71 0.64 -17.43
N ARG A 351 0.30 1.07 -16.24
CA ARG A 351 -0.16 2.45 -15.98
C ARG A 351 0.98 3.49 -16.14
N SER A 352 2.24 3.07 -16.22
CA SER A 352 3.37 3.94 -16.57
C SER A 352 3.37 4.26 -18.04
N LEU A 353 3.22 3.25 -18.87
CA LEU A 353 3.26 3.42 -20.32
C LEU A 353 2.09 4.27 -20.81
N LEU A 354 0.87 4.04 -20.29
CA LEU A 354 -0.33 4.82 -20.65
C LEU A 354 -0.28 6.29 -20.21
N SER A 355 0.59 6.63 -19.26
CA SER A 355 0.70 8.01 -18.77
C SER A 355 1.53 8.92 -19.68
N TYR A 356 2.21 8.36 -20.68
CA TYR A 356 3.05 9.08 -21.65
C TYR A 356 2.37 9.31 -23.00
N THR A 357 1.25 8.65 -23.25
CA THR A 357 0.34 8.90 -24.37
C THR A 357 -0.72 9.90 -23.94
#